data_AF-Q695G7-F1
#
_entry.id   AF-Q695G7-F1
#
_cell.length_a   1.000
_cell.length_b   1.000
_cell.length_c   1.000
_cell.angle_alpha   90.00
_cell.angle_beta   90.00
_cell.angle_gamma   90.00
#
_symmetry.space_group_name_H-M   'P 1'
#
loop_
_entity.id
_entity.type
_entity.pdbx_description
1 polymer ?
#
loop_
_entity_poly.entity_id
_entity_poly.type
_entity_poly.pdbx_seq_one_letter_code
_entity_poly.pdbx_strand_id
1 'polypeptide(L)'
;IPDALKVLRLQPGHKYCLLGRLSKEVGWHHFDTITELEEKRKAKAQVSYERRKQLAKLRSKAVELAEKQLAPEMELLASLKY
;
A
#
# COMPACT_ATOMS: atom_id res chain seq x y z
N ILE A 1 -9.67 0.86 -6.44
CA ILE A 1 -10.77 1.36 -7.29
C ILE A 1 -10.69 2.88 -7.31
N PRO A 2 -10.16 3.50 -8.38
CA PRO A 2 -10.02 4.95 -8.49
C PRO A 2 -11.36 5.68 -8.34
N ASP A 3 -12.42 5.09 -8.88
CA ASP A 3 -13.75 5.70 -8.90
C ASP A 3 -14.37 5.88 -7.51
N ALA A 4 -13.94 5.10 -6.53
CA ALA A 4 -14.42 5.16 -5.15
C ALA A 4 -13.57 6.09 -4.25
N LEU A 5 -12.51 6.70 -4.78
CA LEU A 5 -11.62 7.53 -3.97
C LEU A 5 -12.22 8.91 -3.72
N LYS A 6 -12.52 9.20 -2.45
CA LYS A 6 -12.97 10.53 -2.00
C LYS A 6 -12.10 11.66 -2.54
N VAL A 7 -10.77 11.48 -2.52
CA VAL A 7 -9.80 12.50 -2.95
C VAL A 7 -9.95 12.88 -4.44
N LEU A 8 -10.39 11.93 -5.28
CA LEU A 8 -10.61 12.18 -6.71
C LEU A 8 -12.03 12.68 -7.00
N ARG A 9 -13.01 12.23 -6.21
CA ARG A 9 -14.44 12.48 -6.47
C ARG A 9 -15.01 13.71 -5.76
N LEU A 10 -14.34 14.22 -4.73
CA LEU A 10 -14.82 15.35 -3.93
C LEU A 10 -13.81 16.49 -3.96
N GLN A 11 -14.29 17.71 -4.23
CA GLN A 11 -13.47 18.90 -4.17
C GLN A 11 -13.04 19.22 -2.72
N PRO A 12 -11.85 19.83 -2.52
CA PRO A 12 -11.45 20.34 -1.21
C PRO A 12 -12.49 21.31 -0.65
N GLY A 13 -12.79 21.21 0.65
CA GLY A 13 -13.76 22.08 1.34
C GLY A 13 -15.18 21.52 1.43
N HIS A 14 -15.54 20.50 0.64
CA HIS A 14 -16.86 19.87 0.75
C HIS A 14 -16.93 18.92 1.95
N LYS A 15 -18.04 19.00 2.70
CA LYS A 15 -18.29 18.14 3.86
C LYS A 15 -18.56 16.70 3.41
N TYR A 16 -18.09 15.73 4.20
CA TYR A 16 -18.34 14.31 3.98
C TYR A 16 -18.57 13.61 5.32
N CYS A 17 -19.18 12.42 5.26
CA CYS A 17 -19.40 11.58 6.42
C CYS A 17 -18.46 10.37 6.39
N LEU A 18 -17.98 9.95 7.56
CA LEU A 18 -17.32 8.67 7.74
C LEU A 18 -18.37 7.67 8.22
N LEU A 19 -18.61 6.63 7.42
CA LEU A 19 -19.60 5.59 7.75
C LEU A 19 -19.37 4.99 9.14
N GLY A 20 -18.13 4.73 9.54
CA GLY A 20 -17.83 4.19 10.88
C GLY A 20 -18.30 5.10 12.02
N ARG A 21 -18.20 6.43 11.86
CA ARG A 21 -18.69 7.38 12.87
C ARG A 21 -20.22 7.41 12.90
N LEU A 22 -20.85 7.48 11.72
CA LEU A 22 -22.32 7.42 11.61
C LEU A 22 -22.87 6.14 12.25
N SER A 23 -22.27 4.99 11.96
CA SER A 23 -22.68 3.71 12.54
C SER A 23 -22.59 3.71 14.06
N LYS A 24 -21.54 4.30 14.66
CA LYS A 24 -21.42 4.45 16.13
C LYS A 24 -22.58 5.28 16.70
N GLU A 25 -22.90 6.39 16.05
CA GLU A 25 -24.00 7.29 16.47
C GLU A 25 -25.38 6.62 16.36
N VAL A 26 -25.56 5.72 15.38
CA VAL A 26 -26.81 4.96 15.15
C VAL A 26 -26.90 3.68 16.01
N GLY A 27 -25.95 3.46 16.93
CA GLY A 27 -26.01 2.35 17.89
C GLY A 27 -25.24 1.10 17.49
N TRP A 28 -24.24 1.21 16.61
CA TRP A 28 -23.31 0.10 16.37
C TRP A 28 -22.25 0.01 17.47
N HIS A 29 -22.26 -1.10 18.20
CA HIS A 29 -21.50 -1.27 19.44
C HIS A 29 -20.02 -1.65 19.23
N HIS A 30 -19.63 -2.11 18.04
CA HIS A 30 -18.30 -2.68 17.80
C HIS A 30 -17.23 -1.66 17.38
N PHE A 31 -17.55 -0.37 17.41
CA PHE A 31 -16.63 0.68 16.95
C PHE A 31 -15.30 0.66 17.72
N ASP A 32 -15.34 0.59 19.05
CA ASP A 32 -14.14 0.64 19.88
C ASP A 32 -13.33 -0.66 19.72
N THR A 33 -13.99 -1.82 19.68
CA THR A 33 -13.34 -3.12 19.44
C THR A 33 -12.61 -3.18 18.10
N ILE A 34 -13.19 -2.62 17.03
CA ILE A 34 -12.56 -2.60 15.71
C ILE A 34 -11.38 -1.65 15.69
N THR A 35 -11.47 -0.52 16.40
CA THR A 35 -10.37 0.44 16.50
C THR A 35 -9.13 -0.21 17.11
N GLU A 36 -9.27 -0.95 18.21
CA GLU A 36 -8.17 -1.70 18.83
C GLU A 36 -7.58 -2.79 17.90
N LEU A 37 -8.44 -3.51 17.17
CA LEU A 37 -8.00 -4.55 16.23
C LEU A 37 -7.26 -3.95 15.04
N GLU A 38 -7.70 -2.79 14.54
CA GLU A 38 -7.05 -2.06 13.45
C GLU A 38 -5.68 -1.51 13.86
N GLU A 39 -5.51 -1.06 15.10
CA GLU A 39 -4.20 -0.66 15.64
C GLU A 39 -3.23 -1.86 15.67
N LYS A 40 -3.67 -3.00 16.22
CA LYS A 40 -2.89 -4.25 16.20
C LYS A 40 -2.54 -4.68 14.78
N ARG A 41 -3.48 -4.54 13.82
CA ARG A 41 -3.26 -4.87 12.41
C ARG A 41 -2.22 -3.95 11.77
N LYS A 42 -2.28 -2.64 12.02
CA LYS A 42 -1.33 -1.66 11.50
C LYS A 42 0.09 -1.89 12.04
N ALA A 43 0.23 -2.20 13.33
CA ALA A 43 1.53 -2.54 13.93
C ALA A 43 2.17 -3.75 13.24
N LYS A 44 1.42 -4.83 13.02
CA LYS A 44 1.91 -6.02 12.30
C LYS A 44 2.26 -5.71 10.83
N ALA A 45 1.42 -4.90 10.17
CA ALA A 45 1.65 -4.49 8.79
C ALA A 45 2.93 -3.66 8.63
N GLN A 46 3.24 -2.78 9.59
CA GLN A 46 4.46 -1.97 9.57
C GLN A 46 5.72 -2.84 9.62
N VAL A 47 5.76 -3.81 10.53
CA VAL A 47 6.89 -4.77 10.63
C VAL A 47 7.07 -5.56 9.33
N SER A 48 5.97 -6.05 8.75
CA SER A 48 6.00 -6.75 7.47
C SER A 48 6.51 -5.86 6.33
N TYR A 49 6.06 -4.60 6.30
CA TYR A 49 6.47 -3.62 5.30
C TYR A 49 7.97 -3.30 5.37
N GLU A 50 8.51 -3.10 6.57
CA GLU A 50 9.93 -2.82 6.78
C GLU A 50 10.79 -3.99 6.31
N ARG A 51 10.41 -5.23 6.66
CA ARG A 51 11.08 -6.44 6.15
C ARG A 51 11.02 -6.51 4.62
N ARG A 52 9.86 -6.24 4.02
CA ARG A 52 9.71 -6.22 2.55
C ARG A 52 10.58 -5.14 1.90
N LYS A 53 10.66 -3.95 2.49
CA LYS A 53 11.49 -2.83 2.01
C LYS A 53 12.98 -3.20 2.04
N GLN A 54 13.44 -3.83 3.12
CA GLN A 54 14.82 -4.30 3.23
C GLN A 54 15.14 -5.36 2.17
N LEU A 55 14.24 -6.35 1.98
CA LEU A 55 14.40 -7.37 0.95
C LEU A 55 14.39 -6.77 -0.46
N ALA A 56 13.54 -5.80 -0.75
CA ALA A 56 13.52 -5.10 -2.03
C ALA A 56 14.86 -4.38 -2.31
N LYS A 57 15.46 -3.76 -1.29
CA LYS A 57 16.79 -3.12 -1.40
C LYS A 57 17.91 -4.14 -1.63
N LEU A 58 17.84 -5.32 -1.02
CA LEU A 58 18.80 -6.38 -1.29
C LEU A 58 18.63 -6.94 -2.70
N ARG A 59 17.38 -7.09 -3.14
CA ARG A 59 17.06 -7.54 -4.50
C ARG A 59 17.59 -6.56 -5.54
N SER A 60 17.43 -5.25 -5.36
CA SER A 60 17.96 -4.27 -6.33
C SER A 60 19.48 -4.36 -6.46
N LYS A 61 20.20 -4.50 -5.34
CA LYS A 61 21.66 -4.71 -5.36
C LYS A 61 22.07 -6.01 -6.07
N ALA A 62 21.32 -7.08 -5.85
CA ALA A 62 21.59 -8.36 -6.50
C ALA A 62 21.34 -8.28 -8.01
N VAL A 63 20.30 -7.55 -8.43
CA VAL A 63 20.00 -7.26 -9.83
C VAL A 63 21.13 -6.46 -10.47
N GLU A 64 21.59 -5.37 -9.84
CA GLU A 64 22.72 -4.56 -10.33
C GLU A 64 24.02 -5.36 -10.50
N LEU A 65 24.26 -6.34 -9.61
CA LEU A 65 25.40 -7.25 -9.73
C LEU A 65 25.23 -8.22 -10.90
N ALA A 66 24.04 -8.79 -11.07
CA ALA A 66 23.73 -9.75 -12.12
C ALA A 66 23.65 -9.10 -13.52
N GLU A 67 23.19 -7.85 -13.62
CA GLU A 67 23.13 -7.08 -14.87
C GLU A 67 24.52 -6.93 -15.50
N LYS A 68 25.58 -6.80 -14.69
CA LYS A 68 26.97 -6.77 -15.19
C LYS A 68 27.39 -8.08 -15.85
N GLN A 69 26.79 -9.20 -15.45
CA GLN A 69 27.10 -10.53 -15.97
C GLN A 69 26.23 -10.89 -17.20
N LEU A 70 25.02 -10.34 -17.27
CA LEU A 70 23.97 -10.71 -18.24
C LEU A 70 23.66 -9.58 -19.24
N ALA A 71 24.57 -8.63 -19.42
CA ALA A 71 24.41 -7.44 -20.25
C ALA A 71 23.85 -7.70 -21.68
N PRO A 72 24.34 -8.68 -22.48
CA PRO A 72 23.82 -8.90 -23.83
C PRO A 72 22.38 -9.45 -23.86
N GLU A 73 21.99 -10.25 -22.85
CA GLU A 73 20.63 -10.80 -22.75
C GLU A 73 19.62 -9.72 -22.33
N MET A 74 20.06 -8.77 -21.48
CA MET A 74 19.25 -7.65 -21.02
C MET A 74 18.93 -6.66 -22.15
N GLU A 75 19.84 -6.46 -23.10
CA GLU A 75 19.62 -5.57 -24.26
C GLU A 75 18.54 -6.13 -25.20
N LEU A 76 18.52 -7.45 -25.40
CA LEU A 76 17.46 -8.14 -26.15
C LEU A 76 16.10 -8.02 -25.44
N LEU A 77 16.06 -8.21 -24.12
CA LEU A 77 14.84 -8.02 -23.32
C LEU A 77 14.32 -6.58 -23.35
N ALA A 78 15.22 -5.59 -23.35
CA ALA A 78 14.84 -4.18 -23.43
C ALA A 78 14.15 -3.85 -24.77
N SER A 79 14.60 -4.43 -25.87
CA SER A 79 13.99 -4.25 -27.20
C SER A 79 12.55 -4.80 -27.31
N LEU A 80 12.22 -5.78 -26.47
CA LEU A 80 10.92 -6.46 -26.44
C LEU A 80 9.93 -5.83 -25.44
N LYS A 81 10.37 -4.88 -24.63
CA LYS A 81 9.56 -4.30 -23.55
C LYS A 81 8.74 -3.12 -24.07
N TYR A 82 7.40 -3.27 -24.02
CA TYR A 82 6.42 -2.19 -24.24
C TYR A 82 6.38 -1.20 -23.08
#